data_AF-A0A8S1ATV0-F1
#
_entry.id   AF-A0A8S1ATV0-F1
#
_cell.length_a   1.000
_cell.length_b   1.000
_cell.length_c   1.000
_cell.angle_alpha   90.00
_cell.angle_beta   90.00
_cell.angle_gamma   90.00
#
_symmetry.space_group_name_H-M   'P 1'
#
loop_
_entity.id
_entity.type
_entity.pdbx_description
1 polymer ?
#
loop_
_entity_poly.entity_id
_entity_poly.type
_entity_poly.pdbx_seq_one_letter_code
_entity_poly.pdbx_strand_id
1 'polypeptide(L)'
;MECQKCKKTLSKKGSHFMCQGQCQGTFHRSCVRGLAADMKAGINRIHCNNCEEEGSEVEEPDEEEQELQKILKDIQKKVSSIPSIRKHLDTIQQSLSVLSDKYDVLVSEQERAKEKITKLEKTVLNISNKCVYLEKYNLGLEQKIHDFDQSTRKQNLEIEGIEYIPGEVVKELVVKFGNKIGANNNEIEWAKRSRPPQPGMKPPSVIVGFKLTGTEARNNWLSKRRSLIDINSNILTWGQMTNIIYINEDLSKTTKSLIWNAKKNLRGIYDFVWVTNGKVLVKKKEGEQAIWVRSESELNELYSRIAKCT
;
A
#
# COMPACT_ATOMS: atom_id res chain seq x y z
N MET A 1 -72.07 -88.60 -28.70
CA MET A 1 -70.80 -88.09 -29.25
C MET A 1 -70.11 -87.28 -28.16
N GLU A 2 -68.78 -87.38 -28.06
CA GLU A 2 -67.98 -86.65 -27.08
C GLU A 2 -67.02 -85.71 -27.80
N CYS A 3 -66.79 -84.53 -27.21
CA CYS A 3 -65.85 -83.57 -27.74
C CYS A 3 -64.43 -84.12 -27.64
N GLN A 4 -63.71 -84.24 -28.77
CA GLN A 4 -62.35 -84.81 -28.75
C GLN A 4 -61.34 -83.99 -27.95
N LYS A 5 -61.57 -82.67 -27.76
CA LYS A 5 -60.68 -81.80 -26.99
C LYS A 5 -60.89 -81.89 -25.48
N CYS A 6 -62.12 -81.77 -25.00
CA CYS A 6 -62.42 -81.70 -23.56
C CYS A 6 -63.01 -83.00 -22.98
N LYS A 7 -63.24 -84.02 -23.82
CA LYS A 7 -63.79 -85.34 -23.47
C LYS A 7 -65.16 -85.29 -22.77
N LYS A 8 -65.91 -84.19 -22.91
CA LYS A 8 -67.27 -84.03 -22.38
C LYS A 8 -68.32 -84.31 -23.46
N THR A 9 -69.50 -84.77 -23.04
CA THR A 9 -70.62 -85.14 -23.92
C THR A 9 -71.12 -83.94 -24.76
N LEU A 10 -71.37 -84.17 -26.05
CA LEU A 10 -72.00 -83.20 -26.95
C LEU A 10 -73.54 -83.32 -26.85
N SER A 11 -74.23 -82.17 -26.80
CA SER A 11 -75.70 -82.13 -26.71
C SER A 11 -76.35 -82.66 -27.99
N LYS A 12 -77.36 -83.54 -27.87
CA LYS A 12 -78.10 -84.12 -29.00
C LYS A 12 -78.95 -83.10 -29.79
N LYS A 13 -79.18 -81.89 -29.27
CA LYS A 13 -79.98 -80.83 -29.91
C LYS A 13 -79.18 -79.56 -30.29
N GLY A 14 -77.85 -79.56 -30.12
CA GLY A 14 -76.99 -78.40 -30.40
C GLY A 14 -76.00 -78.64 -31.56
N SER A 15 -75.67 -77.58 -32.31
CA SER A 15 -74.74 -77.64 -33.44
C SER A 15 -73.29 -77.77 -32.98
N HIS A 16 -72.70 -78.94 -33.17
CA HIS A 16 -71.27 -79.23 -32.91
C HIS A 16 -70.43 -78.96 -34.16
N PHE A 17 -69.12 -78.73 -33.98
CA PHE A 17 -68.17 -78.57 -35.08
C PHE A 17 -67.57 -79.93 -35.46
N MET A 18 -67.53 -80.24 -36.75
CA MET A 18 -66.90 -81.46 -37.26
C MET A 18 -65.71 -81.06 -38.13
N CYS A 19 -64.52 -81.50 -37.73
CA CYS A 19 -63.31 -81.26 -38.52
C CYS A 19 -63.31 -82.18 -39.74
N GLN A 20 -63.09 -81.61 -40.93
CA GLN A 20 -62.90 -82.38 -42.18
C GLN A 20 -61.44 -82.76 -42.45
N GLY A 21 -60.53 -82.42 -41.53
CA GLY A 21 -59.12 -82.85 -41.59
C GLY A 21 -58.92 -84.30 -41.16
N GLN A 22 -57.65 -84.72 -41.05
CA GLN A 22 -57.30 -86.11 -40.72
C GLN A 22 -57.89 -86.61 -39.39
N CYS A 23 -58.13 -85.71 -38.42
CA CYS A 23 -58.67 -86.14 -37.12
C CYS A 23 -60.16 -86.52 -37.14
N GLN A 24 -60.92 -86.08 -38.17
CA GLN A 24 -62.38 -86.26 -38.31
C GLN A 24 -63.18 -86.05 -37.00
N GLY A 25 -62.63 -85.20 -36.12
CA GLY A 25 -63.08 -85.08 -34.74
C GLY A 25 -64.32 -84.22 -34.60
N THR A 26 -65.16 -84.55 -33.63
CA THR A 26 -66.29 -83.71 -33.22
C THR A 26 -65.92 -82.88 -31.99
N PHE A 27 -66.24 -81.58 -32.01
CA PHE A 27 -65.84 -80.63 -30.98
C PHE A 27 -67.01 -79.72 -30.58
N HIS A 28 -67.03 -79.23 -29.34
CA HIS A 28 -67.84 -78.06 -29.00
C HIS A 28 -67.32 -76.85 -29.79
N ARG A 29 -68.19 -75.95 -30.23
CA ARG A 29 -67.78 -74.73 -30.95
C ARG A 29 -66.80 -73.85 -30.16
N SER A 30 -66.99 -73.78 -28.84
CA SER A 30 -66.09 -73.08 -27.92
C SER A 30 -64.74 -73.78 -27.71
N CYS A 31 -64.64 -75.07 -28.05
CA CYS A 31 -63.41 -75.83 -27.91
C CYS A 31 -62.44 -75.61 -29.09
N VAL A 32 -62.91 -75.10 -30.23
CA VAL A 32 -62.06 -74.72 -31.36
C VAL A 32 -61.71 -73.23 -31.22
N ARG A 33 -60.44 -72.93 -30.93
CA ARG A 33 -60.00 -71.56 -30.62
C ARG A 33 -60.02 -70.74 -31.92
N GLY A 34 -60.72 -69.61 -31.89
CA GLY A 34 -60.92 -68.72 -33.05
C GLY A 34 -62.25 -68.95 -33.79
N LEU A 35 -62.87 -70.14 -33.67
CA LEU A 35 -64.06 -70.50 -34.46
C LEU A 35 -65.24 -69.53 -34.26
N ALA A 36 -65.45 -69.01 -33.05
CA ALA A 36 -66.51 -68.03 -32.80
C ALA A 36 -66.27 -66.67 -33.51
N ALA A 37 -65.00 -66.28 -33.71
CA ALA A 37 -64.63 -65.10 -34.47
C ALA A 37 -64.80 -65.37 -35.98
N ASP A 38 -64.39 -66.54 -36.45
CA ASP A 38 -64.54 -66.97 -37.85
C ASP A 38 -66.03 -66.96 -38.28
N MET A 39 -66.92 -67.50 -37.43
CA MET A 39 -68.36 -67.47 -37.70
C MET A 39 -68.96 -66.05 -37.70
N LYS A 40 -68.45 -65.14 -36.87
CA LYS A 40 -68.86 -63.73 -36.89
C LYS A 40 -68.33 -62.99 -38.13
N ALA A 41 -67.18 -63.42 -38.66
CA ALA A 41 -66.59 -62.89 -39.89
C ALA A 41 -67.14 -63.55 -41.16
N GLY A 42 -68.08 -64.51 -41.05
CA GLY A 42 -68.64 -65.24 -42.19
C GLY A 42 -67.70 -66.28 -42.80
N ILE A 43 -66.58 -66.60 -42.14
CA ILE A 43 -65.58 -67.57 -42.60
C ILE A 43 -66.04 -68.98 -42.20
N ASN A 44 -66.27 -69.83 -43.20
CA ASN A 44 -66.66 -71.22 -42.97
C ASN A 44 -65.42 -72.10 -42.77
N ARG A 45 -64.94 -72.17 -41.54
CA ARG A 45 -63.79 -73.00 -41.17
C ARG A 45 -64.14 -74.48 -41.25
N ILE A 46 -63.27 -75.29 -41.86
CA ILE A 46 -63.49 -76.73 -42.08
C ILE A 46 -62.46 -77.62 -41.36
N HIS A 47 -61.35 -77.06 -40.87
CA HIS A 47 -60.32 -77.79 -40.10
C HIS A 47 -60.24 -77.29 -38.65
N CYS A 48 -59.90 -78.17 -37.71
CA CYS A 48 -59.60 -77.78 -36.34
C CYS A 48 -58.17 -77.26 -36.23
N ASN A 49 -57.84 -76.55 -35.15
CA ASN A 49 -56.52 -75.96 -34.93
C ASN A 49 -55.35 -76.96 -35.08
N ASN A 50 -55.58 -78.24 -34.79
CA ASN A 50 -54.53 -79.26 -34.85
C ASN A 50 -54.31 -79.82 -36.26
N CYS A 51 -55.22 -79.57 -37.19
CA CYS A 51 -55.11 -79.96 -38.60
C CYS A 51 -54.84 -78.76 -39.51
N GLU A 52 -54.59 -77.58 -38.94
CA GLU A 52 -54.38 -76.32 -39.67
C GLU A 52 -52.89 -75.98 -39.81
N GLU A 53 -51.99 -76.65 -39.07
CA GLU A 53 -50.55 -76.35 -39.00
C GLU A 53 -49.65 -77.28 -39.83
N GLU A 54 -50.18 -78.17 -40.68
CA GLU A 54 -49.35 -78.96 -41.62
C GLU A 54 -49.42 -78.36 -43.03
N GLY A 55 -48.63 -77.31 -43.26
CA GLY A 55 -48.54 -76.65 -44.56
C GLY A 55 -47.65 -75.41 -44.60
N SER A 56 -46.40 -75.50 -44.13
CA SER A 56 -45.26 -74.74 -44.69
C SER A 56 -43.95 -75.19 -44.02
N GLU A 57 -43.01 -75.60 -44.85
CA GLU A 57 -41.66 -76.04 -44.49
C GLU A 57 -40.87 -74.90 -43.82
N VAL A 58 -40.10 -75.26 -42.80
CA VAL A 58 -39.19 -74.37 -42.08
C VAL A 58 -37.89 -74.28 -42.87
N GLU A 59 -37.60 -73.13 -43.49
CA GLU A 59 -36.25 -72.78 -43.94
C GLU A 59 -35.48 -72.15 -42.76
N GLU A 60 -34.27 -72.65 -42.50
CA GLU A 60 -33.31 -72.06 -41.55
C GLU A 60 -32.84 -70.69 -42.07
N PRO A 61 -32.82 -69.60 -41.26
CA PRO A 61 -32.28 -68.33 -41.72
C PRO A 61 -30.74 -68.31 -41.63
N ASP A 62 -30.11 -67.92 -42.75
CA ASP A 62 -28.68 -67.74 -42.99
C ASP A 62 -27.97 -66.89 -41.91
N GLU A 63 -26.71 -67.25 -41.59
CA GLU A 63 -25.84 -66.54 -40.63
C GLU A 63 -25.66 -65.04 -40.99
N GLU A 64 -25.73 -64.69 -42.28
CA GLU A 64 -25.66 -63.31 -42.79
C GLU A 64 -26.84 -62.44 -42.33
N GLU A 65 -28.04 -63.02 -42.19
CA GLU A 65 -29.26 -62.27 -41.84
C GLU A 65 -29.33 -61.97 -40.33
N GLN A 66 -28.76 -62.86 -39.50
CA GLN A 66 -28.55 -62.61 -38.06
C GLN A 66 -27.50 -61.53 -37.82
N GLU A 67 -26.44 -61.48 -38.62
CA GLU A 67 -25.40 -60.45 -38.56
C GLU A 67 -25.95 -59.08 -39.02
N LEU A 68 -26.74 -59.05 -40.10
CA LEU A 68 -27.46 -57.84 -40.55
C LEU A 68 -28.41 -57.30 -39.48
N GLN A 69 -29.17 -58.17 -38.79
CA GLN A 69 -30.06 -57.75 -37.70
C GLN A 69 -29.30 -57.21 -36.47
N LYS A 70 -28.12 -57.77 -36.18
CA LYS A 70 -27.22 -57.25 -35.14
C LYS A 70 -26.71 -55.85 -35.49
N ILE A 71 -26.25 -55.66 -36.73
CA ILE A 71 -25.80 -54.38 -37.26
C ILE A 71 -26.93 -53.34 -37.23
N LEU A 72 -28.15 -53.71 -37.64
CA LEU A 72 -29.33 -52.85 -37.58
C LEU A 72 -29.67 -52.43 -36.15
N LYS A 73 -29.63 -53.35 -35.18
CA LYS A 73 -29.84 -53.02 -33.75
C LYS A 73 -28.78 -52.05 -33.23
N ASP A 74 -27.50 -52.25 -33.58
CA ASP A 74 -26.42 -51.36 -33.17
C ASP A 74 -26.52 -49.98 -33.83
N ILE A 75 -26.90 -49.92 -35.10
CA ILE A 75 -27.21 -48.66 -35.80
C ILE A 75 -28.36 -47.96 -35.09
N GLN A 76 -29.45 -48.65 -34.77
CA GLN A 76 -30.60 -48.07 -34.10
C GLN A 76 -30.26 -47.57 -32.68
N LYS A 77 -29.37 -48.27 -31.97
CA LYS A 77 -28.83 -47.85 -30.67
C LYS A 77 -27.95 -46.60 -30.77
N LYS A 78 -27.06 -46.53 -31.76
CA LYS A 78 -26.22 -45.34 -31.99
C LYS A 78 -27.05 -44.15 -32.50
N VAL A 79 -28.01 -44.38 -33.39
CA VAL A 79 -28.91 -43.36 -33.95
C VAL A 79 -29.84 -42.78 -32.87
N SER A 80 -30.35 -43.62 -31.96
CA SER A 80 -31.17 -43.16 -30.83
C SER A 80 -30.40 -42.30 -29.81
N SER A 81 -29.06 -42.34 -29.85
CA SER A 81 -28.18 -41.50 -29.02
C SER A 81 -27.95 -40.09 -29.61
N ILE A 82 -28.13 -39.91 -30.93
CA ILE A 82 -27.89 -38.64 -31.64
C ILE A 82 -28.71 -37.47 -31.08
N PRO A 83 -30.00 -37.62 -30.72
CA PRO A 83 -30.78 -36.52 -30.13
C PRO A 83 -30.22 -36.03 -28.77
N SER A 84 -29.64 -36.91 -27.96
CA SER A 84 -29.06 -36.50 -26.67
C SER A 84 -27.75 -35.73 -26.89
N ILE A 85 -26.93 -36.17 -27.85
CA ILE A 85 -25.72 -35.46 -28.26
C ILE A 85 -26.07 -34.07 -28.79
N ARG A 86 -27.11 -33.96 -29.62
CA ARG A 86 -27.61 -32.66 -30.12
C ARG A 86 -28.01 -31.73 -28.97
N LYS A 87 -28.77 -32.22 -27.98
CA LYS A 87 -29.11 -31.45 -26.77
C LYS A 87 -27.87 -30.97 -26.02
N HIS A 88 -26.84 -31.82 -25.88
CA HIS A 88 -25.59 -31.42 -25.23
C HIS A 88 -24.86 -30.34 -26.04
N LEU A 89 -24.82 -30.46 -27.37
CA LEU A 89 -24.25 -29.44 -28.25
C LEU A 89 -25.00 -28.10 -28.15
N ASP A 90 -26.34 -28.11 -28.12
CA ASP A 90 -27.14 -26.90 -27.94
C ASP A 90 -26.87 -26.25 -26.58
N THR A 91 -26.72 -27.05 -25.52
CA THR A 91 -26.38 -26.58 -24.16
C THR A 91 -24.98 -26.00 -24.10
N ILE A 92 -24.01 -26.63 -24.78
CA ILE A 92 -22.64 -26.12 -24.90
C ILE A 92 -22.63 -24.81 -25.67
N GLN A 93 -23.40 -24.71 -26.77
CA GLN A 93 -23.52 -23.49 -27.56
C GLN A 93 -24.08 -22.33 -26.75
N GLN A 94 -25.12 -22.57 -25.95
CA GLN A 94 -25.65 -21.55 -25.02
C GLN A 94 -24.62 -21.16 -23.95
N SER A 95 -23.92 -22.13 -23.38
CA SER A 95 -22.88 -21.86 -22.37
C SER A 95 -21.73 -21.05 -22.95
N LEU A 96 -21.34 -21.33 -24.20
CA LEU A 96 -20.30 -20.61 -24.92
C LEU A 96 -20.73 -19.17 -25.22
N SER A 97 -21.99 -18.96 -25.61
CA SER A 97 -22.54 -17.60 -25.79
C SER A 97 -22.44 -16.78 -24.50
N VAL A 98 -22.89 -17.34 -23.37
CA VAL A 98 -22.81 -16.67 -22.06
C VAL A 98 -21.37 -16.41 -21.64
N LEU A 99 -20.46 -17.35 -21.93
CA LEU A 99 -19.04 -17.19 -21.64
C LEU A 99 -18.42 -16.07 -22.48
N SER A 100 -18.79 -15.96 -23.76
CA SER A 100 -18.36 -14.86 -24.63
C SER A 100 -18.77 -13.51 -24.06
N ASP A 101 -20.05 -13.36 -23.67
CA ASP A 101 -20.55 -12.11 -23.08
C ASP A 101 -19.80 -11.74 -21.79
N LYS A 102 -19.54 -12.73 -20.92
CA LYS A 102 -18.76 -12.52 -19.69
C LYS A 102 -17.30 -12.16 -19.98
N TYR A 103 -16.72 -12.74 -21.02
CA TYR A 103 -15.35 -12.45 -21.43
C TYR A 103 -15.23 -11.00 -21.93
N ASP A 104 -16.18 -10.54 -22.75
CA ASP A 104 -16.21 -9.15 -23.22
C ASP A 104 -16.35 -8.15 -22.07
N VAL A 105 -17.21 -8.46 -21.08
CA VAL A 105 -17.31 -7.67 -19.85
C VAL A 105 -15.98 -7.65 -19.10
N LEU A 106 -15.34 -8.81 -18.90
CA LEU A 106 -14.06 -8.90 -18.20
C LEU A 106 -12.95 -8.09 -18.89
N VAL A 107 -12.87 -8.14 -20.22
CA VAL A 107 -11.93 -7.34 -21.02
C VAL A 107 -12.19 -5.85 -20.79
N SER A 108 -13.45 -5.41 -20.86
CA SER A 108 -13.81 -4.00 -20.62
C SER A 108 -13.45 -3.52 -19.20
N GLU A 109 -13.64 -4.38 -18.19
CA GLU A 109 -13.27 -4.07 -16.81
C GLU A 109 -11.75 -4.03 -16.62
N GLN A 110 -11.03 -4.92 -17.30
CA GLN A 110 -9.56 -4.96 -17.30
C GLN A 110 -8.98 -3.69 -17.93
N GLU A 111 -9.53 -3.22 -19.05
CA GLU A 111 -9.12 -1.96 -19.68
C GLU A 111 -9.38 -0.77 -18.75
N ARG A 112 -10.57 -0.69 -18.16
CA ARG A 112 -10.91 0.35 -17.17
C ARG A 112 -9.98 0.31 -15.96
N ALA A 113 -9.59 -0.88 -15.50
CA ALA A 113 -8.65 -1.03 -14.39
C ALA A 113 -7.24 -0.56 -14.79
N LYS A 114 -6.74 -0.92 -15.98
CA LYS A 114 -5.45 -0.45 -16.51
C LYS A 114 -5.40 1.07 -16.61
N GLU A 115 -6.47 1.69 -17.10
CA GLU A 115 -6.57 3.16 -17.15
C GLU A 115 -6.51 3.79 -15.76
N LYS A 116 -7.24 3.23 -14.79
CA LYS A 116 -7.20 3.71 -13.40
C LYS A 116 -5.80 3.58 -12.79
N ILE A 117 -5.14 2.44 -12.99
CA ILE A 117 -3.76 2.22 -12.52
C ILE A 117 -2.84 3.27 -13.13
N THR A 118 -2.91 3.50 -14.45
CA THR A 118 -2.05 4.49 -15.12
C THR A 118 -2.30 5.91 -14.59
N LYS A 119 -3.56 6.27 -14.31
CA LYS A 119 -3.92 7.56 -13.68
C LYS A 119 -3.38 7.67 -12.26
N LEU A 120 -3.47 6.60 -11.47
CA LEU A 120 -2.94 6.55 -10.11
C LEU A 120 -1.41 6.65 -10.10
N GLU A 121 -0.70 5.92 -10.95
CA GLU A 121 0.77 5.98 -11.08
C GLU A 121 1.23 7.40 -11.42
N LYS A 122 0.57 8.07 -12.37
CA LYS A 122 0.85 9.48 -12.70
C LYS A 122 0.60 10.41 -11.51
N THR A 123 -0.46 10.16 -10.75
CA THR A 123 -0.80 10.95 -9.56
C THR A 123 0.23 10.76 -8.45
N VAL A 124 0.64 9.52 -8.18
CA VAL A 124 1.68 9.18 -7.21
C VAL A 124 3.00 9.85 -7.56
N LEU A 125 3.42 9.78 -8.83
CA LEU A 125 4.64 10.45 -9.29
C LEU A 125 4.55 11.97 -9.08
N ASN A 126 3.43 12.58 -9.44
CA ASN A 126 3.21 14.03 -9.26
C ASN A 126 3.25 14.42 -7.78
N ILE A 127 2.61 13.65 -6.90
CA ILE A 127 2.62 13.88 -5.45
C ILE A 127 4.04 13.74 -4.90
N SER A 128 4.76 12.68 -5.28
CA SER A 128 6.15 12.45 -4.85
C SER A 128 7.05 13.62 -5.24
N ASN A 129 6.96 14.10 -6.49
CA ASN A 129 7.72 15.27 -6.94
C ASN A 129 7.36 16.54 -6.16
N LYS A 130 6.08 16.75 -5.84
CA LYS A 130 5.64 17.87 -5.00
C LYS A 130 6.17 17.76 -3.57
N CYS A 131 6.19 16.57 -2.98
CA CYS A 131 6.76 16.35 -1.65
C CYS A 131 8.24 16.74 -1.62
N VAL A 132 9.05 16.24 -2.56
CA VAL A 132 10.48 16.59 -2.67
C VAL A 132 10.68 18.09 -2.87
N TYR A 133 9.85 18.72 -3.70
CA TYR A 133 9.91 20.17 -3.90
C TYR A 133 9.60 20.94 -2.61
N LEU A 134 8.52 20.57 -1.91
CA LEU A 134 8.10 21.21 -0.66
C LEU A 134 9.12 21.02 0.46
N GLU A 135 9.73 19.84 0.56
CA GLU A 135 10.83 19.57 1.51
C GLU A 135 12.02 20.49 1.27
N LYS A 136 12.47 20.61 0.00
CA LYS A 136 13.57 21.53 -0.37
C LYS A 136 13.20 22.99 -0.11
N TYR A 137 11.96 23.37 -0.41
CA TYR A 137 11.48 24.72 -0.19
C TYR A 137 11.41 25.07 1.29
N ASN A 138 10.89 24.15 2.12
CA ASN A 138 10.86 24.31 3.58
C ASN A 138 12.25 24.44 4.17
N LEU A 139 13.21 23.59 3.75
CA LEU A 139 14.61 23.72 4.17
C LEU A 139 15.18 25.11 3.82
N GLY A 140 14.88 25.62 2.62
CA GLY A 140 15.29 26.96 2.20
C GLY A 140 14.64 28.07 3.02
N LEU A 141 13.38 27.91 3.44
CA LEU A 141 12.69 28.86 4.32
C LEU A 141 13.27 28.83 5.74
N GLU A 142 13.52 27.65 6.30
CA GLU A 142 14.14 27.49 7.62
C GLU A 142 15.50 28.19 7.69
N GLN A 143 16.33 28.02 6.65
CA GLN A 143 17.61 28.72 6.55
C GLN A 143 17.44 30.24 6.50
N LYS A 144 16.47 30.75 5.72
CA LYS A 144 16.20 32.20 5.66
C LYS A 144 15.72 32.75 7.01
N ILE A 145 14.89 32.00 7.73
CA ILE A 145 14.43 32.38 9.08
C ILE A 145 15.62 32.44 10.03
N HIS A 146 16.51 31.46 9.97
CA HIS A 146 17.72 31.43 10.78
C HIS A 146 18.65 32.62 10.50
N ASP A 147 18.93 32.88 9.23
CA ASP A 147 19.75 34.00 8.79
C ASP A 147 19.14 35.34 9.21
N PHE A 148 17.81 35.46 9.14
CA PHE A 148 17.08 36.63 9.60
C PHE A 148 17.20 36.83 11.12
N ASP A 149 16.90 35.81 11.94
CA ASP A 149 17.03 35.89 13.40
C ASP A 149 18.46 36.30 13.80
N GLN A 150 19.48 35.69 13.20
CA GLN A 150 20.87 36.06 13.46
C GLN A 150 21.20 37.48 12.99
N SER A 151 20.63 37.95 11.87
CA SER A 151 20.81 39.31 11.37
C SER A 151 20.22 40.36 12.32
N THR A 152 19.07 40.10 12.94
CA THR A 152 18.47 41.02 13.93
C THR A 152 19.34 41.21 15.18
N ARG A 153 20.27 40.28 15.43
CA ARG A 153 21.20 40.28 16.56
C ARG A 153 22.58 40.81 16.22
N LYS A 154 22.82 41.21 14.96
CA LYS A 154 24.15 41.61 14.47
C LYS A 154 24.76 42.77 15.29
N GLN A 155 23.93 43.71 15.72
CA GLN A 155 24.35 44.85 16.55
C GLN A 155 24.30 44.56 18.05
N ASN A 156 24.00 43.32 18.44
CA ASN A 156 23.91 42.95 19.84
C ASN A 156 25.20 42.26 20.30
N LEU A 157 25.39 42.34 21.61
CA LEU A 157 26.47 41.71 22.34
C LEU A 157 25.88 41.06 23.59
N GLU A 158 26.41 39.91 23.98
CA GLU A 158 26.01 39.18 25.18
C GLU A 158 27.14 39.19 26.20
N ILE A 159 26.84 39.62 27.42
CA ILE A 159 27.76 39.62 28.55
C ILE A 159 27.28 38.59 29.56
N GLU A 160 28.10 37.57 29.80
CA GLU A 160 27.83 36.51 30.76
C GLU A 160 28.67 36.70 32.02
N GLY A 161 28.21 36.11 33.14
CA GLY A 161 28.95 36.10 34.40
C GLY A 161 28.63 37.26 35.35
N ILE A 162 27.96 38.32 34.89
CA ILE A 162 27.56 39.42 35.76
C ILE A 162 26.43 38.96 36.69
N GLU A 163 26.67 39.03 38.00
CA GLU A 163 25.70 38.79 39.07
C GLU A 163 24.45 39.66 38.89
N TYR A 164 23.29 39.13 39.27
CA TYR A 164 22.04 39.88 39.24
C TYR A 164 21.81 40.56 40.59
N ILE A 165 21.58 41.87 40.57
CA ILE A 165 21.22 42.64 41.77
C ILE A 165 19.77 43.15 41.62
N PRO A 166 18.87 42.89 42.59
CA PRO A 166 17.53 43.44 42.57
C PRO A 166 17.55 44.97 42.49
N GLY A 167 16.76 45.54 41.56
CA GLY A 167 16.70 46.99 41.35
C GLY A 167 17.86 47.58 40.54
N GLU A 168 18.71 46.76 39.92
CA GLU A 168 19.78 47.26 39.06
C GLU A 168 19.27 48.01 37.82
N VAL A 169 19.92 49.12 37.50
CA VAL A 169 19.75 49.80 36.20
C VAL A 169 20.76 49.21 35.22
N VAL A 170 20.31 48.24 34.41
CA VAL A 170 21.20 47.45 33.53
C VAL A 170 22.04 48.33 32.59
N LYS A 171 21.50 49.44 32.09
CA LYS A 171 22.24 50.35 31.21
C LYS A 171 23.41 51.03 31.91
N GLU A 172 23.24 51.46 33.16
CA GLU A 172 24.31 52.06 33.97
C GLU A 172 25.40 51.05 34.30
N LEU A 173 25.00 49.81 34.62
CA LEU A 173 25.92 48.70 34.85
C LEU A 173 26.80 48.44 33.62
N VAL A 174 26.21 48.42 32.43
CA VAL A 174 26.94 48.25 31.17
C VAL A 174 27.89 49.41 30.92
N VAL A 175 27.47 50.66 31.14
CA VAL A 175 28.36 51.82 30.99
C VAL A 175 29.54 51.76 31.97
N LYS A 176 29.29 51.44 33.24
CA LYS A 176 30.34 51.24 34.26
C LYS A 176 31.32 50.15 33.82
N PHE A 177 30.82 49.04 33.31
CA PHE A 177 31.65 47.95 32.80
C PHE A 177 32.47 48.38 31.58
N GLY A 178 31.84 49.04 30.60
CA GLY A 178 32.52 49.58 29.42
C GLY A 178 33.66 50.52 29.77
N ASN A 179 33.45 51.43 30.72
CA ASN A 179 34.49 52.33 31.21
C ASN A 179 35.65 51.56 31.85
N LYS A 180 35.36 50.51 32.62
CA LYS A 180 36.38 49.68 33.28
C LYS A 180 37.28 48.94 32.30
N ILE A 181 36.73 48.49 31.17
CA ILE A 181 37.47 47.77 30.13
C ILE A 181 38.00 48.70 29.02
N GLY A 182 37.77 50.01 29.13
CA GLY A 182 38.13 50.99 28.11
C GLY A 182 37.44 50.76 26.76
N ALA A 183 36.17 50.36 26.78
CA ALA A 183 35.33 50.18 25.60
C ALA A 183 34.45 51.42 25.34
N ASN A 184 34.13 51.66 24.07
CA ASN A 184 33.31 52.80 23.67
C ASN A 184 31.82 52.57 24.00
N ASN A 185 31.23 53.49 24.76
CA ASN A 185 29.83 53.43 25.22
C ASN A 185 28.85 54.28 24.40
N ASN A 186 29.32 55.13 23.47
CA ASN A 186 28.52 56.20 22.86
C ASN A 186 27.34 55.68 22.00
N GLU A 187 27.51 54.49 21.42
CA GLU A 187 26.55 53.90 20.49
C GLU A 187 25.62 52.87 21.16
N ILE A 188 25.66 52.76 22.49
CA ILE A 188 24.76 51.86 23.24
C ILE A 188 23.34 52.45 23.23
N GLU A 189 22.42 51.72 22.62
CA GLU A 189 21.01 52.12 22.53
C GLU A 189 20.26 51.64 23.78
N TRP A 190 20.33 50.33 24.06
CA TRP A 190 19.64 49.67 25.16
C TRP A 190 20.47 48.55 25.78
N ALA A 191 20.13 48.18 27.01
CA ALA A 191 20.67 46.99 27.67
C ALA A 191 19.59 46.34 28.55
N LYS A 192 19.55 45.01 28.56
CA LYS A 192 18.59 44.24 29.38
C LYS A 192 19.14 42.88 29.76
N ARG A 193 18.55 42.25 30.78
CA ARG A 193 18.81 40.84 31.07
C ARG A 193 18.13 39.96 30.02
N SER A 194 18.79 38.87 29.61
CA SER A 194 18.31 37.94 28.58
C SER A 194 17.04 37.20 28.98
N ARG A 195 16.83 37.01 30.28
CA ARG A 195 15.63 36.43 30.89
C ARG A 195 15.41 37.01 32.30
N PRO A 196 14.20 36.87 32.87
CA PRO A 196 13.98 37.17 34.28
C PRO A 196 14.89 36.32 35.19
N PRO A 197 15.35 36.86 36.32
CA PRO A 197 16.09 36.07 37.31
C PRO A 197 15.20 34.95 37.87
N GLN A 198 15.77 33.77 38.10
CA GLN A 198 15.07 32.64 38.70
C GLN A 198 15.92 32.03 39.83
N PRO A 199 15.31 31.70 40.98
CA PRO A 199 16.00 31.05 42.10
C PRO A 199 16.67 29.73 41.68
N GLY A 200 17.89 29.50 42.15
CA GLY A 200 18.65 28.27 41.87
C GLY A 200 19.22 28.16 40.45
N MET A 201 18.97 29.13 39.57
CA MET A 201 19.55 29.18 38.23
C MET A 201 20.74 30.14 38.16
N LYS A 202 21.62 29.91 37.18
CA LYS A 202 22.69 30.85 36.86
C LYS A 202 22.11 32.23 36.53
N PRO A 203 22.77 33.33 36.96
CA PRO A 203 22.35 34.69 36.63
C PRO A 203 22.10 34.87 35.14
N PRO A 204 21.02 35.58 34.74
CA PRO A 204 20.77 35.87 33.34
C PRO A 204 21.89 36.74 32.75
N SER A 205 22.30 36.43 31.53
CA SER A 205 23.24 37.26 30.77
C SER A 205 22.66 38.65 30.50
N VAL A 206 23.53 39.64 30.29
CA VAL A 206 23.14 40.98 29.86
C VAL A 206 23.28 41.06 28.35
N ILE A 207 22.21 41.43 27.65
CA ILE A 207 22.24 41.75 26.23
C ILE A 207 22.36 43.26 26.07
N VAL A 208 23.34 43.68 25.29
CA VAL A 208 23.59 45.09 24.95
C VAL A 208 23.29 45.29 23.48
N GLY A 209 22.34 46.17 23.17
CA GLY A 209 22.01 46.56 21.81
C GLY A 209 22.71 47.86 21.43
N PHE A 210 23.47 47.83 20.35
CA PHE A 210 24.09 49.01 19.75
C PHE A 210 23.20 49.55 18.64
N LYS A 211 23.31 50.86 18.38
CA LYS A 211 22.68 51.50 17.21
C LYS A 211 23.16 50.85 15.91
N LEU A 212 22.40 51.04 14.83
CA LEU A 212 22.79 50.56 13.49
C LEU A 212 24.17 51.07 13.03
N THR A 213 24.53 52.30 13.43
CA THR A 213 25.83 52.94 13.20
C THR A 213 26.94 52.42 14.13
N GLY A 214 26.58 51.73 15.20
CA GLY A 214 27.47 51.32 16.29
C GLY A 214 28.30 50.05 16.06
N THR A 215 28.45 49.59 14.82
CA THR A 215 29.17 48.34 14.52
C THR A 215 30.61 48.39 15.01
N GLU A 216 31.29 49.53 14.86
CA GLU A 216 32.66 49.71 15.33
C GLU A 216 32.75 49.70 16.86
N ALA A 217 31.83 50.38 17.55
CA ALA A 217 31.76 50.34 19.02
C ALA A 217 31.52 48.92 19.52
N ARG A 218 30.58 48.18 18.91
CA ARG A 218 30.31 46.77 19.23
C ARG A 218 31.55 45.89 19.01
N ASN A 219 32.28 46.07 17.92
CA ASN A 219 33.51 45.32 17.65
C ASN A 219 34.66 45.72 18.59
N ASN A 220 34.74 47.00 18.98
CA ASN A 220 35.67 47.48 19.99
C ASN A 220 35.44 46.74 21.32
N TRP A 221 34.19 46.60 21.77
CA TRP A 221 33.85 45.78 22.94
C TRP A 221 34.33 44.32 22.81
N LEU A 222 34.09 43.68 21.66
CA LEU A 222 34.54 42.30 21.43
C LEU A 222 36.08 42.17 21.45
N SER A 223 36.81 43.19 21.00
CA SER A 223 38.28 43.19 21.04
C SER A 223 38.84 43.20 22.47
N LYS A 224 38.07 43.68 23.45
CA LYS A 224 38.45 43.73 24.87
C LYS A 224 38.30 42.40 25.61
N ARG A 225 37.86 41.30 24.97
CA ARG A 225 37.72 39.99 25.62
C ARG A 225 38.98 39.54 26.38
N ARG A 226 40.17 39.83 25.84
CA ARG A 226 41.45 39.43 26.46
C ARG A 226 41.80 40.23 27.71
N SER A 227 41.24 41.42 27.91
CA SER A 227 41.49 42.24 29.10
C SER A 227 40.56 41.91 30.28
N LEU A 228 39.73 40.87 30.15
CA LEU A 228 38.77 40.46 31.20
C LEU A 228 39.35 39.46 32.21
N ILE A 229 40.58 38.99 32.01
CA ILE A 229 41.20 37.93 32.82
C ILE A 229 41.17 38.26 34.32
N ASP A 230 41.33 39.55 34.67
CA ASP A 230 41.39 40.02 36.06
C ASP A 230 40.09 40.69 36.55
N ILE A 231 38.99 40.61 35.78
CA ILE A 231 37.73 41.30 36.10
C ILE A 231 36.64 40.29 36.47
N ASN A 232 36.32 40.26 37.75
CA ASN A 232 35.24 39.45 38.31
C ASN A 232 33.98 40.28 38.57
N SER A 233 32.83 39.59 38.67
CA SER A 233 31.52 40.24 38.85
C SER A 233 31.44 41.20 40.04
N ASN A 234 32.00 40.83 41.20
CA ASN A 234 32.02 41.65 42.42
C ASN A 234 32.74 43.00 42.28
N ILE A 235 33.56 43.20 41.23
CA ILE A 235 34.19 44.50 40.96
C ILE A 235 33.19 45.47 40.32
N LEU A 236 32.20 44.92 39.61
CA LEU A 236 31.20 45.71 38.88
C LEU A 236 29.92 45.91 39.69
N THR A 237 29.48 44.87 40.38
CA THR A 237 28.30 44.89 41.24
C THR A 237 28.68 45.17 42.69
N TRP A 238 27.70 45.52 43.51
CA TRP A 238 27.89 45.58 44.98
C TRP A 238 27.70 44.21 45.64
N GLY A 239 27.67 43.14 44.84
CA GLY A 239 27.46 41.78 45.30
C GLY A 239 28.78 41.05 45.60
N GLN A 240 28.66 39.79 46.02
CA GLN A 240 29.79 38.99 46.50
C GLN A 240 30.26 37.93 45.50
N MET A 241 29.55 37.74 44.38
CA MET A 241 29.91 36.69 43.43
C MET A 241 31.17 37.06 42.63
N THR A 242 32.14 36.15 42.54
CA THR A 242 33.41 36.32 41.81
C THR A 242 33.40 35.63 40.45
N ASN A 243 32.24 35.55 39.81
CA ASN A 243 32.10 34.91 38.49
C ASN A 243 33.01 35.59 37.46
N ILE A 244 33.63 34.76 36.61
CA ILE A 244 34.38 35.22 35.43
C ILE A 244 33.37 35.80 34.41
N ILE A 245 33.70 36.97 33.89
CA ILE A 245 32.86 37.66 32.91
C ILE A 245 33.30 37.32 31.49
N TYR A 246 32.35 37.01 30.62
CA TYR A 246 32.59 36.75 29.21
C TYR A 246 31.82 37.75 28.34
N ILE A 247 32.47 38.23 27.27
CA ILE A 247 31.86 39.07 26.24
C ILE A 247 31.76 38.23 24.96
N ASN A 248 30.54 37.98 24.51
CA ASN A 248 30.22 37.16 23.34
C ASN A 248 29.38 37.94 22.32
N GLU A 249 29.36 37.46 21.08
CA GLU A 249 28.33 37.91 20.13
C GLU A 249 26.96 37.41 20.59
N ASP A 250 25.89 38.19 20.37
CA ASP A 250 24.53 37.69 20.57
C ASP A 250 24.17 36.74 19.42
N LEU A 251 24.05 35.46 19.77
CA LEU A 251 23.80 34.38 18.81
C LEU A 251 22.38 33.86 18.97
N SER A 252 21.74 33.52 17.85
CA SER A 252 20.48 32.80 17.88
C SER A 252 20.63 31.46 18.61
N LYS A 253 19.52 30.90 19.12
CA LYS A 253 19.53 29.59 19.78
C LYS A 253 20.11 28.50 18.85
N THR A 254 19.75 28.55 17.57
CA THR A 254 20.24 27.61 16.56
C THR A 254 21.74 27.76 16.36
N THR A 255 22.27 28.99 16.24
CA THR A 255 23.71 29.22 16.08
C THR A 255 24.48 28.78 17.33
N LYS A 256 23.94 29.04 18.54
CA LYS A 256 24.51 28.57 19.82
C LYS A 256 24.58 27.05 19.88
N SER A 257 23.52 26.35 19.44
CA SER A 257 23.52 24.89 19.34
C SER A 257 24.58 24.41 18.35
N LEU A 258 24.63 25.04 17.17
CA LEU A 258 25.55 24.64 16.10
C LEU A 258 27.01 24.80 16.51
N ILE A 259 27.40 25.92 17.14
CA ILE A 259 28.79 26.08 17.64
C ILE A 259 29.11 25.09 18.75
N TRP A 260 28.16 24.78 19.63
CA TRP A 260 28.36 23.80 20.70
C TRP A 260 28.58 22.39 20.12
N ASN A 261 27.71 21.98 19.19
CA ASN A 261 27.83 20.72 18.47
C ASN A 261 29.11 20.65 17.65
N ALA A 262 29.48 21.72 16.94
CA ALA A 262 30.72 21.78 16.17
C ALA A 262 31.95 21.60 17.06
N LYS A 263 32.03 22.31 18.19
CA LYS A 263 33.14 22.16 19.15
C LYS A 263 33.20 20.76 19.75
N LYS A 264 32.05 20.11 19.95
CA LYS A 264 31.97 18.76 20.52
C LYS A 264 32.38 17.70 19.49
N ASN A 265 31.79 17.74 18.30
CA ASN A 265 31.91 16.68 17.28
C ASN A 265 33.21 16.78 16.48
N LEU A 266 33.77 17.98 16.31
CA LEU A 266 35.01 18.19 15.56
C LEU A 266 36.25 18.25 16.46
N ARG A 267 36.09 17.97 17.75
CA ARG A 267 37.20 17.97 18.70
C ARG A 267 38.26 16.94 18.29
N GLY A 268 39.51 17.39 18.15
CA GLY A 268 40.63 16.54 17.72
C GLY A 268 40.67 16.26 16.21
N ILE A 269 39.68 16.76 15.46
CA ILE A 269 39.62 16.67 13.99
C ILE A 269 39.95 18.03 13.37
N TYR A 270 39.38 19.10 13.94
CA TYR A 270 39.64 20.48 13.57
C TYR A 270 40.30 21.21 14.74
N ASP A 271 41.43 21.87 14.47
CA ASP A 271 42.18 22.62 15.49
C ASP A 271 41.43 23.87 15.96
N PHE A 272 40.62 24.48 15.07
CA PHE A 272 39.97 25.75 15.33
C PHE A 272 38.47 25.71 15.04
N VAL A 273 37.66 26.11 16.02
CA VAL A 273 36.21 26.25 15.91
C VAL A 273 35.77 27.53 16.63
N TRP A 274 35.27 28.52 15.89
CA TRP A 274 34.90 29.83 16.43
C TRP A 274 33.69 30.44 15.75
N VAL A 275 33.22 31.56 16.28
CA VAL A 275 32.15 32.36 15.68
C VAL A 275 32.69 33.74 15.34
N THR A 276 32.31 34.23 14.17
CA THR A 276 32.57 35.63 13.76
C THR A 276 31.37 36.15 12.97
N ASN A 277 30.86 37.31 13.35
CA ASN A 277 29.70 37.94 12.70
C ASN A 277 28.49 36.98 12.59
N GLY A 278 28.22 36.22 13.66
CA GLY A 278 27.17 35.21 13.70
C GLY A 278 27.40 33.95 12.86
N LYS A 279 28.56 33.80 12.20
CA LYS A 279 28.90 32.62 11.39
C LYS A 279 29.80 31.65 12.16
N VAL A 280 29.43 30.38 12.16
CA VAL A 280 30.25 29.30 12.74
C VAL A 280 31.33 28.89 11.74
N LEU A 281 32.59 29.11 12.08
CA LEU A 281 33.73 28.77 11.24
C LEU A 281 34.53 27.63 11.88
N VAL A 282 34.99 26.72 11.04
CA VAL A 282 35.86 25.60 11.42
C VAL A 282 37.09 25.60 10.52
N LYS A 283 38.27 25.34 11.07
CA LYS A 283 39.53 25.26 10.31
C LYS A 283 40.37 24.13 10.86
N LYS A 284 40.87 23.28 9.95
CA LYS A 284 41.48 22.00 10.30
C LYS A 284 42.85 22.18 10.94
N LYS A 285 43.71 22.97 10.30
CA LYS A 285 45.07 23.29 10.72
C LYS A 285 45.41 24.74 10.40
N GLU A 286 46.48 25.26 11.00
CA GLU A 286 47.01 26.57 10.65
C GLU A 286 47.41 26.63 9.16
N GLY A 287 47.12 27.74 8.48
CA GLY A 287 47.30 27.87 7.02
C GLY A 287 46.19 27.32 6.12
N GLU A 288 45.28 26.46 6.60
CA GLU A 288 44.14 26.00 5.80
C GLU A 288 42.98 27.01 5.76
N GLN A 289 42.14 26.91 4.73
CA GLN A 289 40.95 27.76 4.59
C GLN A 289 39.89 27.40 5.65
N ALA A 290 39.31 28.43 6.27
CA ALA A 290 38.17 28.25 7.16
C ALA A 290 36.90 27.90 6.39
N ILE A 291 36.17 26.91 6.86
CA ILE A 291 34.88 26.45 6.31
C ILE A 291 33.77 27.07 7.16
N TRP A 292 32.78 27.68 6.50
CA TRP A 292 31.57 28.14 7.16
C TRP A 292 30.56 26.99 7.25
N VAL A 293 30.20 26.62 8.48
CA VAL A 293 29.16 25.64 8.78
C VAL A 293 27.83 26.38 8.99
N ARG A 294 26.85 26.10 8.13
CA ARG A 294 25.52 26.75 8.15
C ARG A 294 24.46 25.94 8.87
N SER A 295 24.63 24.62 8.93
CA SER A 295 23.62 23.70 9.45
C SER A 295 24.24 22.48 10.12
N GLU A 296 23.43 21.78 10.91
CA GLU A 296 23.80 20.49 11.50
C GLU A 296 24.08 19.43 10.41
N SER A 297 23.39 19.49 9.27
CA SER A 297 23.63 18.60 8.14
C SER A 297 25.03 18.78 7.55
N GLU A 298 25.47 20.03 7.34
CA GLU A 298 26.84 20.32 6.90
C GLU A 298 27.86 19.86 7.94
N LEU A 299 27.59 20.04 9.23
CA LEU A 299 28.45 19.56 10.32
C LEU A 299 28.61 18.03 10.29
N ASN A 300 27.50 17.30 10.12
CA ASN A 300 27.50 15.84 10.03
C ASN A 300 28.23 15.34 8.78
N GLU A 301 28.15 16.07 7.67
CA GLU A 301 28.89 15.75 6.46
C GLU A 301 30.40 15.88 6.68
N LEU A 302 30.85 16.96 7.34
CA LEU A 302 32.26 17.14 7.70
C LEU A 302 32.77 16.01 8.60
N TYR A 303 31.96 15.58 9.56
CA TYR A 303 32.29 14.43 10.42
C TYR A 303 32.37 13.11 9.62
N SER A 304 31.39 12.86 8.75
CA SER A 304 31.27 11.61 7.99
C SER A 304 32.34 11.45 6.90
N ARG A 305 32.75 12.55 6.26
CA ARG A 305 33.81 12.54 5.23
C ARG A 305 35.14 12.02 5.78
N ILE A 306 35.38 12.19 7.09
CA ILE A 306 36.65 11.82 7.72
C ILE A 306 36.59 10.38 8.21
N ALA A 307 35.44 9.91 8.72
CA ALA A 307 35.22 8.51 9.10
C ALA A 307 35.33 7.52 7.92
N LYS A 308 35.18 7.99 6.67
CA LYS A 308 35.37 7.17 5.46
C LYS A 308 36.81 7.17 4.93
N CYS A 309 37.68 8.04 5.43
CA CYS A 309 39.08 8.16 5.01
C CYS A 309 40.08 7.54 6.00
N THR A 310 39.60 7.00 7.12
CA THR A 310 40.34 6.22 8.11
C THR A 310 39.87 4.78 8.06
#